data_AF-A0A9N8Z268-F1
#
_entry.id   AF-A0A9N8Z268-F1
#
_cell.length_a   1.000
_cell.length_b   1.000
_cell.length_c   1.000
_cell.angle_alpha   90.00
_cell.angle_beta   90.00
_cell.angle_gamma   90.00
#
_symmetry.space_group_name_H-M   'P 1'
#
loop_
_entity.id
_entity.type
_entity.pdbx_description
1 polymer ?
#
loop_
_entity_poly.entity_id
_entity_poly.type
_entity_poly.pdbx_seq_one_letter_code
_entity_poly.pdbx_strand_id
1 'polypeptide(L)'
;MPKKHRPLKYLIRTTLPTLLHINNHSKRKVMTKKSGFPEGWFYVKSKSNYHVLEPHCLSVNTGARIVATKQRFGFDADSQLWKYDNGYIVNKASGKVFDIQGGYIRTFHRTYLCQWDRKPLAEASTQHWTFLPGGSITPTFHEGFVLHLRGRFGRSNHEGAQVLIHQIKDDNHHKQTWFFEPEQSQPKILSPPIPKECPDYFA
;
A
#
# COMPACT_ATOMS: atom_id res chain seq x y z
N MET A 1 -70.53 37.21 40.13
CA MET A 1 -69.13 37.68 40.29
C MET A 1 -68.22 36.52 39.90
N PRO A 2 -67.66 36.52 38.68
CA PRO A 2 -66.26 36.95 38.48
C PRO A 2 -66.07 37.87 37.26
N LYS A 3 -65.05 38.74 37.32
CA LYS A 3 -64.68 39.73 36.29
C LYS A 3 -63.73 39.11 35.26
N LYS A 4 -64.07 39.18 33.97
CA LYS A 4 -63.18 38.84 32.84
C LYS A 4 -62.20 39.98 32.54
N HIS A 5 -60.95 39.60 32.29
CA HIS A 5 -59.81 40.46 31.95
C HIS A 5 -59.94 41.21 30.61
N ARG A 6 -59.32 42.40 30.58
CA ARG A 6 -58.65 43.06 29.44
C ARG A 6 -57.31 43.64 30.01
N PRO A 7 -56.30 44.16 29.26
CA PRO A 7 -56.33 44.59 27.85
C PRO A 7 -54.98 44.50 27.04
N LEU A 8 -55.10 44.92 25.77
CA LEU A 8 -54.21 45.76 24.92
C LEU A 8 -52.77 45.37 24.46
N LYS A 9 -52.70 45.42 23.11
CA LYS A 9 -51.64 45.48 22.09
C LYS A 9 -50.38 46.32 22.38
N TYR A 10 -49.24 45.89 21.82
CA TYR A 10 -48.07 46.72 21.44
C TYR A 10 -47.45 46.27 20.09
N LEU A 11 -47.51 47.18 19.10
CA LEU A 11 -46.53 47.67 18.08
C LEU A 11 -45.06 47.12 18.11
N ILE A 12 -44.16 47.06 17.10
CA ILE A 12 -44.01 47.45 15.66
C ILE A 12 -42.79 46.71 15.03
N ARG A 13 -42.66 46.78 13.68
CA ARG A 13 -41.42 46.84 12.83
C ARG A 13 -40.64 45.51 12.69
N THR A 14 -40.06 45.09 11.56
CA THR A 14 -39.54 45.74 10.34
C THR A 14 -39.19 44.66 9.30
N THR A 15 -39.16 45.01 8.01
CA THR A 15 -38.96 44.13 6.85
C THR A 15 -37.49 43.87 6.44
N LEU A 16 -37.29 42.78 5.66
CA LEU A 16 -36.21 42.43 4.68
C LEU A 16 -35.06 41.52 5.18
N PRO A 17 -34.37 40.74 4.30
CA PRO A 17 -34.75 40.18 2.99
C PRO A 17 -34.50 38.66 2.86
N THR A 18 -35.08 38.05 1.83
CA THR A 18 -34.79 36.67 1.37
C THR A 18 -33.35 36.59 0.88
N LEU A 19 -32.49 35.84 1.56
CA LEU A 19 -31.13 35.53 1.12
C LEU A 19 -31.10 34.17 0.41
N LEU A 20 -30.94 34.23 -0.91
CA LEU A 20 -30.57 33.14 -1.79
C LEU A 20 -29.39 32.35 -1.19
N HIS A 21 -29.62 31.09 -0.83
CA HIS A 21 -28.52 30.17 -0.56
C HIS A 21 -27.86 29.82 -1.90
N ILE A 22 -26.73 30.45 -2.15
CA ILE A 22 -25.87 30.21 -3.29
C ILE A 22 -25.30 28.80 -3.14
N ASN A 23 -25.72 27.89 -4.03
CA ASN A 23 -25.07 26.59 -4.22
C ASN A 23 -23.68 26.84 -4.81
N ASN A 24 -22.69 27.00 -3.93
CA ASN A 24 -21.29 26.88 -4.30
C ASN A 24 -20.98 25.38 -4.51
N HIS A 25 -21.38 24.85 -5.66
CA HIS A 25 -20.70 23.71 -6.25
C HIS A 25 -19.29 24.16 -6.63
N SER A 26 -18.41 24.17 -5.61
CA SER A 26 -16.99 24.07 -5.83
C SER A 26 -16.78 22.77 -6.59
N LYS A 27 -16.59 22.88 -7.91
CA LYS A 27 -16.06 21.81 -8.74
C LYS A 27 -14.77 21.39 -8.07
N ARG A 28 -14.81 20.31 -7.27
CA ARG A 28 -13.62 19.66 -6.75
C ARG A 28 -12.82 19.29 -7.99
N LYS A 29 -11.82 20.11 -8.30
CA LYS A 29 -10.72 19.75 -9.19
C LYS A 29 -10.13 18.50 -8.57
N VAL A 30 -10.47 17.33 -9.14
CA VAL A 30 -9.84 16.06 -8.80
C VAL A 30 -8.40 16.20 -9.26
N MET A 31 -7.58 16.84 -8.43
CA MET A 31 -6.14 16.78 -8.58
C MET A 31 -5.79 15.34 -8.24
N THR A 32 -5.57 14.52 -9.28
CA THR A 32 -5.01 13.18 -9.15
C THR A 32 -3.68 13.33 -8.45
N LYS A 33 -3.69 13.15 -7.12
CA LYS A 33 -2.49 13.12 -6.30
C LYS A 33 -1.66 11.96 -6.83
N LYS A 34 -0.51 12.25 -7.46
CA LYS A 34 0.44 11.23 -7.92
C LYS A 34 0.69 10.30 -6.73
N SER A 35 0.42 9.01 -6.88
CA SER A 35 0.32 8.05 -5.77
C SER A 35 1.63 7.84 -4.99
N GLY A 36 2.74 8.44 -5.46
CA GLY A 36 4.07 8.31 -4.90
C GLY A 36 4.78 7.01 -5.33
N PHE A 37 4.04 6.06 -5.91
CA PHE A 37 4.60 4.86 -6.53
C PHE A 37 5.14 5.15 -7.93
N PRO A 38 6.20 4.46 -8.38
CA PRO A 38 6.71 4.58 -9.74
C PRO A 38 5.79 3.90 -10.75
N GLU A 39 5.93 4.29 -12.01
CA GLU A 39 5.29 3.60 -13.14
C GLU A 39 6.06 2.32 -13.49
N GLY A 40 5.35 1.32 -14.03
CA GLY A 40 5.95 0.04 -14.42
C GLY A 40 6.21 -0.91 -13.25
N TRP A 41 7.08 -1.89 -13.49
CA TRP A 41 7.49 -2.89 -12.49
C TRP A 41 8.64 -2.36 -11.64
N PHE A 42 8.59 -2.65 -10.34
CA PHE A 42 9.58 -2.21 -9.38
C PHE A 42 9.77 -3.22 -8.25
N TYR A 43 10.93 -3.15 -7.62
CA TYR A 43 11.17 -3.77 -6.33
C TYR A 43 10.69 -2.85 -5.20
N VAL A 44 10.06 -3.42 -4.17
CA VAL A 44 9.81 -2.72 -2.91
C VAL A 44 10.96 -3.05 -1.96
N LYS A 45 11.89 -2.10 -1.76
CA LYS A 45 13.14 -2.32 -1.05
C LYS A 45 13.12 -1.68 0.34
N SER A 46 13.54 -2.44 1.35
CA SER A 46 13.63 -1.91 2.71
C SER A 46 14.85 -1.01 2.86
N LYS A 47 14.68 0.15 3.47
CA LYS A 47 15.80 1.03 3.84
C LYS A 47 16.67 0.42 4.96
N SER A 48 16.16 -0.55 5.72
CA SER A 48 16.87 -1.14 6.85
C SER A 48 17.98 -2.10 6.44
N ASN A 49 17.78 -2.89 5.39
CA ASN A 49 18.67 -4.00 5.03
C ASN A 49 18.82 -4.21 3.52
N TYR A 50 18.20 -3.36 2.69
CA TYR A 50 18.22 -3.43 1.22
C TYR A 50 17.62 -4.71 0.61
N HIS A 51 16.96 -5.54 1.43
CA HIS A 51 16.16 -6.66 0.94
C HIS A 51 14.87 -6.16 0.28
N VAL A 52 14.36 -6.96 -0.65
CA VAL A 52 13.15 -6.70 -1.43
C VAL A 52 12.01 -7.59 -0.99
N LEU A 53 10.78 -7.14 -1.18
CA LEU A 53 9.58 -7.88 -0.79
C LEU A 53 9.23 -8.97 -1.79
N GLU A 54 8.89 -10.15 -1.27
CA GLU A 54 8.38 -11.27 -2.06
C GLU A 54 7.44 -12.19 -1.27
N PRO A 55 6.58 -12.97 -1.94
CA PRO A 55 5.83 -14.05 -1.30
C PRO A 55 6.79 -15.11 -0.71
N HIS A 56 6.50 -15.56 0.52
CA HIS A 56 7.27 -16.59 1.20
C HIS A 56 7.31 -17.89 0.39
N CYS A 57 8.50 -18.50 0.28
CA CYS A 57 8.74 -19.69 -0.52
C CYS A 57 8.31 -19.57 -1.99
N LEU A 58 8.40 -18.36 -2.58
CA LEU A 58 8.00 -18.11 -3.98
C LEU A 58 6.54 -18.50 -4.27
N SER A 59 5.71 -18.57 -3.23
CA SER A 59 4.35 -19.08 -3.38
C SER A 59 3.53 -18.18 -4.28
N VAL A 60 2.76 -18.77 -5.18
CA VAL A 60 1.72 -18.08 -5.95
C VAL A 60 0.34 -18.21 -5.31
N ASN A 61 0.24 -18.79 -4.11
CA ASN A 61 -1.03 -19.04 -3.45
C ASN A 61 -1.54 -17.82 -2.68
N THR A 62 -2.86 -17.72 -2.61
CA THR A 62 -3.57 -16.77 -1.76
C THR A 62 -3.26 -17.03 -0.28
N GLY A 63 -3.03 -15.97 0.48
CA GLY A 63 -2.67 -16.02 1.90
C GLY A 63 -1.17 -16.23 2.17
N ALA A 64 -0.33 -16.42 1.14
CA ALA A 64 1.11 -16.48 1.33
C ALA A 64 1.63 -15.16 1.92
N ARG A 65 2.37 -15.25 3.03
CA ARG A 65 2.93 -14.07 3.70
C ARG A 65 4.00 -13.41 2.83
N ILE A 66 4.10 -12.10 2.95
CA ILE A 66 5.18 -11.34 2.32
C ILE A 66 6.37 -11.27 3.29
N VAL A 67 7.56 -11.53 2.74
CA VAL A 67 8.84 -11.51 3.44
C VAL A 67 9.84 -10.64 2.70
N ALA A 68 10.90 -10.23 3.38
CA ALA A 68 12.03 -9.51 2.80
C ALA A 68 13.21 -10.47 2.56
N THR A 69 13.70 -10.51 1.33
CA THR A 69 14.79 -11.39 0.89
C THR A 69 15.81 -10.65 0.03
N LYS A 70 16.94 -11.30 -0.28
CA LYS A 70 17.94 -10.71 -1.16
C LYS A 70 17.36 -10.52 -2.55
N GLN A 71 17.68 -9.38 -3.15
CA GLN A 71 17.24 -9.07 -4.50
C GLN A 71 17.88 -10.03 -5.51
N ARG A 72 17.06 -10.50 -6.44
CA ARG A 72 17.40 -11.33 -7.58
C ARG A 72 17.07 -10.57 -8.87
N PHE A 73 17.70 -10.96 -9.96
CA PHE A 73 17.64 -10.31 -11.26
C PHE A 73 17.34 -11.34 -12.36
N GLY A 74 16.88 -10.89 -13.53
CA GLY A 74 16.56 -11.77 -14.65
C GLY A 74 15.26 -12.56 -14.44
N PHE A 75 15.19 -13.78 -15.01
CA PHE A 75 13.98 -14.60 -15.03
C PHE A 75 13.46 -14.99 -13.64
N ASP A 76 14.34 -15.04 -12.63
CA ASP A 76 13.99 -15.43 -11.25
C ASP A 76 13.53 -14.25 -10.37
N ALA A 77 13.37 -13.06 -10.96
CA ALA A 77 13.01 -11.82 -10.25
C ALA A 77 11.49 -11.58 -10.17
N ASP A 78 10.66 -12.28 -10.94
CA ASP A 78 9.24 -11.97 -11.07
C ASP A 78 8.46 -12.04 -9.74
N SER A 79 8.86 -12.92 -8.80
CA SER A 79 8.24 -12.98 -7.46
C SER A 79 8.56 -11.74 -6.61
N GLN A 80 9.60 -10.98 -6.96
CA GLN A 80 10.07 -9.80 -6.23
C GLN A 80 9.66 -8.49 -6.91
N LEU A 81 9.04 -8.57 -8.09
CA LEU A 81 8.58 -7.43 -8.86
C LEU A 81 7.11 -7.15 -8.59
N TRP A 82 6.82 -5.86 -8.41
CA TRP A 82 5.51 -5.34 -8.06
C TRP A 82 5.15 -4.19 -9.00
N LYS A 83 3.87 -3.95 -9.22
CA LYS A 83 3.36 -2.73 -9.87
C LYS A 83 2.26 -2.11 -9.04
N TYR A 84 2.15 -0.79 -9.11
CA TYR A 84 1.01 -0.07 -8.55
C TYR A 84 -0.07 0.09 -9.62
N ASP A 85 -1.28 -0.37 -9.32
CA ASP A 85 -2.43 -0.30 -10.21
C ASP A 85 -3.66 0.12 -9.40
N ASN A 86 -4.05 1.40 -9.50
CA ASN A 86 -5.30 1.94 -8.95
C ASN A 86 -5.56 1.60 -7.47
N GLY A 87 -4.54 1.74 -6.62
CA GLY A 87 -4.62 1.43 -5.18
C GLY A 87 -4.02 0.09 -4.81
N TYR A 88 -3.89 -0.84 -5.76
CA TYR A 88 -3.40 -2.18 -5.53
C TYR A 88 -1.90 -2.26 -5.82
N ILE A 89 -1.18 -3.04 -5.03
CA ILE A 89 0.22 -3.39 -5.28
C ILE A 89 0.24 -4.84 -5.75
N VAL A 90 0.44 -5.05 -7.05
CA VAL A 90 0.27 -6.34 -7.75
C VAL A 90 1.62 -7.02 -7.96
N ASN A 91 1.72 -8.29 -7.60
CA ASN A 91 2.91 -9.11 -7.86
C ASN A 91 2.98 -9.54 -9.33
N LYS A 92 4.17 -9.53 -9.92
CA LYS A 92 4.37 -9.95 -11.32
C LYS A 92 4.18 -11.45 -11.52
N ALA A 93 4.76 -12.29 -10.66
CA ALA A 93 4.68 -13.74 -10.79
C ALA A 93 3.28 -14.32 -10.50
N SER A 94 2.62 -13.87 -9.43
CA SER A 94 1.34 -14.46 -9.00
C SER A 94 0.10 -13.73 -9.52
N GLY A 95 0.24 -12.48 -9.97
CA GLY A 95 -0.90 -11.60 -10.28
C GLY A 95 -1.73 -11.18 -9.07
N LYS A 96 -1.35 -11.60 -7.86
CA LYS A 96 -2.05 -11.30 -6.61
C LYS A 96 -1.60 -9.95 -6.04
N VAL A 97 -2.35 -9.43 -5.09
CA VAL A 97 -2.14 -8.10 -4.52
C VAL A 97 -1.75 -8.18 -3.05
N PHE A 98 -1.04 -7.17 -2.56
CA PHE A 98 -0.86 -6.98 -1.12
C PHE A 98 -2.21 -6.92 -0.40
N ASP A 99 -2.35 -7.70 0.68
CA ASP A 99 -3.51 -7.75 1.55
C ASP A 99 -3.09 -7.89 3.02
N ILE A 100 -3.92 -7.39 3.92
CA ILE A 100 -3.76 -7.56 5.36
C ILE A 100 -4.26 -8.96 5.75
N GLN A 101 -3.37 -9.79 6.31
CA GLN A 101 -3.71 -11.17 6.65
C GLN A 101 -4.90 -11.24 7.62
N GLY A 102 -5.95 -11.93 7.19
CA GLY A 102 -7.19 -12.09 7.96
C GLY A 102 -8.22 -10.97 7.78
N GLY A 103 -7.91 -9.93 7.01
CA GLY A 103 -8.87 -8.87 6.65
C GLY A 103 -9.05 -7.77 7.71
N TYR A 104 -8.26 -7.76 8.77
CA TYR A 104 -8.32 -6.72 9.81
C TYR A 104 -7.00 -6.60 10.58
N ILE A 105 -6.78 -5.45 11.20
CA ILE A 105 -5.61 -5.18 12.04
C ILE A 105 -5.93 -5.61 13.47
N ARG A 106 -5.17 -6.57 13.99
CA ARG A 106 -5.30 -7.09 15.37
C ARG A 106 -4.54 -6.20 16.36
N THR A 107 -5.18 -5.87 17.48
CA THR A 107 -4.58 -5.05 18.56
C THR A 107 -3.58 -5.84 19.40
N PHE A 108 -3.90 -7.09 19.75
CA PHE A 108 -3.11 -7.90 20.68
C PHE A 108 -2.25 -8.97 20.01
N HIS A 109 -2.38 -9.13 18.69
CA HIS A 109 -1.64 -10.12 17.92
C HIS A 109 -0.98 -9.45 16.72
N ARG A 110 0.08 -10.09 16.21
CA ARG A 110 0.75 -9.64 15.00
C ARG A 110 -0.21 -9.78 13.81
N THR A 111 -0.30 -8.71 13.04
CA THR A 111 -0.97 -8.70 11.74
C THR A 111 0.11 -8.72 10.67
N TYR A 112 0.07 -9.70 9.79
CA TYR A 112 1.07 -9.87 8.74
C TYR A 112 0.57 -9.29 7.42
N LEU A 113 1.50 -8.90 6.56
CA LEU A 113 1.23 -8.69 5.15
C LEU A 113 1.20 -10.05 4.43
N CYS A 114 0.23 -10.25 3.54
CA CYS A 114 0.16 -11.40 2.65
C CYS A 114 -0.20 -10.97 1.22
N GLN A 115 -0.14 -11.90 0.27
CA GLN A 115 -0.79 -11.72 -1.01
C GLN A 115 -2.19 -12.35 -1.01
N TRP A 116 -3.12 -11.76 -1.75
CA TRP A 116 -4.47 -12.29 -1.94
C TRP A 116 -4.98 -11.99 -3.35
N ASP A 117 -6.01 -12.71 -3.77
CA ASP A 117 -6.74 -12.38 -5.00
C ASP A 117 -7.28 -10.95 -4.92
N ARG A 118 -7.22 -10.22 -6.05
CA ARG A 118 -7.71 -8.85 -6.11
C ARG A 118 -9.22 -8.84 -5.87
N LYS A 119 -9.65 -8.14 -4.83
CA LYS A 119 -11.05 -7.94 -4.48
C LYS A 119 -11.64 -6.77 -5.27
N PRO A 120 -12.96 -6.73 -5.51
CA PRO A 120 -13.62 -5.55 -6.03
C PRO A 120 -13.51 -4.39 -5.04
N LEU A 121 -13.58 -3.14 -5.54
CA LEU A 121 -13.35 -1.93 -4.75
C LEU A 121 -14.20 -1.86 -3.46
N ALA A 122 -15.42 -2.37 -3.48
CA ALA A 122 -16.32 -2.41 -2.32
C ALA A 122 -15.78 -3.26 -1.14
N GLU A 123 -14.88 -4.21 -1.42
CA GLU A 123 -14.32 -5.16 -0.45
C GLU A 123 -12.80 -5.03 -0.31
N ALA A 124 -12.17 -4.13 -1.07
CA ALA A 124 -10.72 -4.02 -1.22
C ALA A 124 -10.06 -3.08 -0.20
N SER A 125 -10.73 -2.74 0.91
CA SER A 125 -10.19 -1.80 1.91
C SER A 125 -8.82 -2.25 2.43
N THR A 126 -8.62 -3.55 2.64
CA THR A 126 -7.34 -4.13 3.08
C THR A 126 -6.30 -4.33 1.98
N GLN A 127 -6.66 -4.03 0.74
CA GLN A 127 -5.82 -4.18 -0.45
C GLN A 127 -5.45 -2.84 -1.11
N HIS A 128 -5.94 -1.73 -0.55
CA HIS A 128 -5.66 -0.39 -1.02
C HIS A 128 -4.56 0.27 -0.20
N TRP A 129 -3.53 0.75 -0.91
CA TRP A 129 -2.31 1.27 -0.32
C TRP A 129 -1.97 2.67 -0.84
N THR A 130 -1.40 3.47 0.07
CA THR A 130 -0.86 4.79 -0.21
C THR A 130 0.62 4.81 0.18
N PHE A 131 1.45 5.48 -0.63
CA PHE A 131 2.82 5.81 -0.28
C PHE A 131 2.89 7.21 0.30
N LEU A 132 3.40 7.34 1.52
CA LEU A 132 3.49 8.60 2.24
C LEU A 132 4.82 9.32 1.95
N PRO A 133 4.84 10.67 1.95
CA PRO A 133 6.08 11.42 2.04
C PRO A 133 6.88 10.94 3.26
N GLY A 134 8.10 10.45 3.05
CA GLY A 134 8.92 9.83 4.09
C GLY A 134 9.18 8.33 3.91
N GLY A 135 8.52 7.69 2.94
CA GLY A 135 8.84 6.33 2.51
C GLY A 135 7.99 5.23 3.16
N SER A 136 6.94 5.58 3.89
CA SER A 136 6.05 4.60 4.51
C SER A 136 4.93 4.17 3.55
N ILE A 137 4.59 2.89 3.57
CA ILE A 137 3.43 2.35 2.83
C ILE A 137 2.32 2.08 3.86
N THR A 138 1.15 2.69 3.67
CA THR A 138 0.02 2.66 4.62
C THR A 138 -1.26 2.16 3.94
N PRO A 139 -2.13 1.39 4.62
CA PRO A 139 -3.44 1.08 4.08
C PRO A 139 -4.34 2.31 4.10
N THR A 140 -5.14 2.51 3.04
CA THR A 140 -5.96 3.72 2.89
C THR A 140 -7.04 3.89 3.96
N PHE A 141 -7.50 2.80 4.56
CA PHE A 141 -8.54 2.85 5.60
C PHE A 141 -8.00 3.18 6.99
N HIS A 142 -6.68 3.16 7.20
CA HIS A 142 -6.10 3.41 8.52
C HIS A 142 -4.66 3.97 8.45
N GLU A 143 -4.54 5.28 8.28
CA GLU A 143 -3.26 6.00 8.09
C GLU A 143 -2.26 5.85 9.26
N GLY A 144 -2.75 5.55 10.47
CA GLY A 144 -1.89 5.30 11.64
C GLY A 144 -1.08 4.00 11.62
N PHE A 145 -1.30 3.12 10.63
CA PHE A 145 -0.54 1.87 10.48
C PHE A 145 0.24 1.85 9.17
N VAL A 146 1.39 1.17 9.17
CA VAL A 146 2.31 1.08 8.04
C VAL A 146 2.92 -0.32 7.92
N LEU A 147 3.47 -0.62 6.75
CA LEU A 147 4.33 -1.78 6.55
C LEU A 147 5.59 -1.67 7.41
N HIS A 148 5.85 -2.69 8.22
CA HIS A 148 6.97 -2.76 9.15
C HIS A 148 7.77 -4.05 8.96
N LEU A 149 9.07 -3.92 8.72
CA LEU A 149 9.99 -5.05 8.65
C LEU A 149 10.22 -5.66 10.05
N ARG A 150 9.78 -6.90 10.25
CA ARG A 150 9.93 -7.59 11.53
C ARG A 150 11.38 -7.92 11.80
N GLY A 151 11.87 -7.50 12.96
CA GLY A 151 13.15 -7.96 13.47
C GLY A 151 13.53 -7.28 14.78
N ARG A 152 14.01 -8.08 15.73
CA ARG A 152 14.70 -7.62 16.95
C ARG A 152 16.06 -8.31 17.00
N PHE A 153 17.06 -7.67 17.60
CA PHE A 153 18.41 -8.25 17.77
C PHE A 153 19.03 -8.72 16.45
N GLY A 154 19.03 -7.87 15.43
CA GLY A 154 19.61 -8.20 14.11
C GLY A 154 18.74 -9.12 13.22
N ARG A 155 17.64 -9.69 13.73
CA ARG A 155 16.78 -10.60 12.93
C ARG A 155 16.12 -9.97 11.71
N SER A 156 16.07 -8.63 11.63
CA SER A 156 15.61 -7.93 10.43
C SER A 156 16.56 -8.12 9.24
N ASN A 157 17.81 -8.50 9.48
CA ASN A 157 18.81 -8.72 8.42
C ASN A 157 18.78 -10.16 7.88
N HIS A 158 17.94 -11.02 8.45
CA HIS A 158 17.80 -12.39 7.98
C HIS A 158 16.95 -12.42 6.73
N GLU A 159 17.35 -13.29 5.80
CA GLU A 159 16.54 -13.64 4.66
C GLU A 159 15.23 -14.29 5.12
N GLY A 160 14.11 -13.85 4.55
CA GLY A 160 12.77 -14.30 4.97
C GLY A 160 12.19 -13.51 6.15
N ALA A 161 12.76 -12.35 6.51
CA ALA A 161 12.20 -11.49 7.54
C ALA A 161 10.76 -11.07 7.18
N GLN A 162 9.82 -11.32 8.10
CA GLN A 162 8.40 -11.11 7.85
C GLN A 162 8.02 -9.63 7.83
N VAL A 163 7.01 -9.26 7.04
CA VAL A 163 6.44 -7.91 7.05
C VAL A 163 5.14 -7.90 7.86
N LEU A 164 5.00 -6.91 8.73
CA LEU A 164 3.85 -6.69 9.60
C LEU A 164 3.10 -5.42 9.21
N ILE A 165 1.83 -5.35 9.59
CA ILE A 165 1.09 -4.11 9.73
C ILE A 165 1.28 -3.63 11.17
N HIS A 166 1.88 -2.46 11.35
CA HIS A 166 2.22 -1.94 12.66
C HIS A 166 1.95 -0.44 12.75
N GLN A 167 1.61 0.06 13.94
CA GLN A 167 1.49 1.51 14.18
C GLN A 167 2.77 2.23 13.78
N ILE A 168 2.62 3.43 13.21
CA ILE A 168 3.75 4.33 12.95
C ILE A 168 4.53 4.52 14.24
N LYS A 169 5.86 4.51 14.14
CA LYS A 169 6.75 4.77 15.25
C LYS A 169 7.68 5.94 14.91
N ASP A 170 7.87 6.81 15.89
CA ASP A 170 8.84 7.89 15.80
C ASP A 170 10.28 7.34 15.90
N ASP A 171 10.47 6.26 16.66
CA ASP A 171 11.72 5.52 16.77
C ASP A 171 11.82 4.40 15.72
N ASN A 172 13.02 4.10 15.23
CA ASN A 172 13.26 3.03 14.25
C ASN A 172 12.49 3.18 12.92
N HIS A 173 12.32 4.41 12.43
CA HIS A 173 11.65 4.68 11.15
C HIS A 173 12.22 3.82 10.01
N HIS A 174 13.50 3.43 10.05
CA HIS A 174 14.18 2.70 8.98
C HIS A 174 13.56 1.31 8.71
N LYS A 175 12.88 0.70 9.70
CA LYS A 175 12.11 -0.55 9.51
C LYS A 175 10.73 -0.33 8.90
N GLN A 176 10.26 0.92 8.87
CA GLN A 176 9.00 1.35 8.27
C GLN A 176 9.21 2.14 6.98
N THR A 177 10.47 2.43 6.61
CA THR A 177 10.84 3.15 5.40
C THR A 177 11.16 2.17 4.26
N TRP A 178 10.51 2.40 3.13
CA TRP A 178 10.64 1.67 1.89
C TRP A 178 10.98 2.64 0.77
N PHE A 179 11.67 2.14 -0.24
CA PHE A 179 11.90 2.85 -1.48
C PHE A 179 11.73 1.89 -2.67
N PHE A 180 11.54 2.47 -3.84
CA PHE A 180 11.27 1.71 -5.05
C PHE A 180 12.46 1.74 -5.98
N GLU A 181 12.80 0.58 -6.50
CA GLU A 181 13.83 0.42 -7.53
C GLU A 181 13.16 -0.11 -8.79
N PRO A 182 13.12 0.65 -9.90
CA PRO A 182 12.50 0.21 -11.15
C PRO A 182 13.16 -1.06 -11.71
N GLU A 183 12.41 -1.93 -12.38
CA GLU A 183 12.94 -3.11 -13.06
C GLU A 183 14.04 -2.75 -14.09
N GLN A 184 13.96 -1.58 -14.71
CA GLN A 184 14.94 -1.15 -15.71
C GLN A 184 16.30 -0.77 -15.12
N SER A 185 16.40 -0.57 -13.80
CA SER A 185 17.69 -0.34 -13.14
C SER A 185 18.43 -1.63 -12.80
N GLN A 186 17.89 -2.79 -13.19
CA GLN A 186 18.62 -4.05 -13.10
C GLN A 186 19.96 -3.93 -13.84
N PRO A 187 21.06 -4.47 -13.27
CA PRO A 187 22.29 -4.60 -14.03
C PRO A 187 21.96 -5.39 -15.31
N LYS A 188 22.48 -4.94 -16.46
CA LYS A 188 22.42 -5.73 -17.69
C LYS A 188 23.10 -7.06 -17.40
N ILE A 189 22.33 -8.09 -17.07
CA ILE A 189 22.83 -9.45 -17.04
C ILE A 189 23.23 -9.70 -18.48
N LEU A 190 24.54 -9.67 -18.75
CA LEU A 190 25.08 -10.20 -19.99
C LEU A 190 24.51 -11.61 -20.07
N SER A 191 23.69 -11.86 -21.10
CA SER A 191 23.08 -13.15 -21.35
C SER A 191 24.09 -14.25 -21.06
N PRO A 192 23.71 -15.38 -20.41
CA PRO A 192 24.62 -16.51 -20.32
C PRO A 192 25.16 -16.79 -21.73
N PRO A 193 26.46 -17.04 -21.89
CA PRO A 193 27.04 -17.26 -23.21
C PRO A 193 26.21 -18.33 -23.91
N ILE A 194 25.75 -18.01 -25.13
CA ILE A 194 25.09 -18.97 -26.01
C ILE A 194 25.95 -20.24 -25.96
N PRO A 195 25.40 -21.40 -25.56
CA PRO A 195 26.15 -22.64 -25.62
C PRO A 195 26.70 -22.74 -27.04
N LYS A 196 28.03 -22.75 -27.18
CA LYS A 196 28.65 -23.05 -28.47
C LYS A 196 28.02 -24.37 -28.91
N GLU A 197 27.43 -24.36 -30.10
CA GLU A 197 26.74 -25.50 -30.70
C GLU A 197 27.49 -26.79 -30.33
N CYS A 198 26.80 -27.73 -29.68
CA CYS A 198 27.35 -29.06 -29.49
C CYS A 198 27.56 -29.62 -30.90
N PRO A 199 28.79 -29.99 -31.31
CA PRO A 199 28.99 -30.56 -32.63
C PRO A 199 28.14 -31.83 -32.74
N ASP A 200 27.38 -31.91 -33.83
CA ASP A 200 26.49 -33.02 -34.13
C ASP A 200 27.21 -34.35 -33.97
N TYR A 201 26.74 -35.15 -33.01
CA TYR A 201 27.22 -36.52 -32.81
C TYR A 201 26.47 -37.47 -33.76
N PHE A 202 26.50 -37.19 -35.06
CA PHE A 202 26.05 -38.13 -36.08
C PHE A 202 26.90 -37.97 -37.35
N ALA A 203 28.00 -38.73 -37.39
CA ALA A 203 28.58 -39.28 -38.61
C ALA A 203 29.07 -40.70 -38.31
#